data_AF-A0A954LVN9-F1
#
_entry.id   AF-A0A954LVN9-F1
#
_cell.length_a   1.000
_cell.length_b   1.000
_cell.length_c   1.000
_cell.angle_alpha   90.00
_cell.angle_beta   90.00
_cell.angle_gamma   90.00
#
_symmetry.space_group_name_H-M   'P 1'
#
loop_
_entity.id
_entity.type
_entity.pdbx_description
1 polymer ?
#
loop_
_entity_poly.entity_id
_entity_poly.type
_entity_poly.pdbx_seq_one_letter_code
_entity_poly.pdbx_strand_id
1 'polypeptide(L)'
;MADREEVRTNDGNAPATPKASRVWTFVLAATLSLLVGSCFLCGVFLSSQWPTFEQDPDAAKALTSQLLTIEIPPNFEPQGTIDWNVWLFVHMRGTYYAHAVDDGELSLLEVDSRFINQPDFRQHIIDSLHQNGAGSGFELNVRKTETKEFTVQGHSVRFTFITAEDRTTGESRRLVDGVVTFDDRPILIALWVDEDLWDETMVTRLIESVGPPKGQ
;
A
#
# COMPACT_ATOMS: atom_id res chain seq x y z
N MET A 1 -30.03 -68.32 -30.58
CA MET A 1 -29.40 -68.89 -29.37
C MET A 1 -28.47 -67.83 -28.82
N ALA A 2 -28.95 -67.02 -27.89
CA ALA A 2 -28.18 -65.99 -27.22
C ALA A 2 -28.35 -66.27 -25.73
N ASP A 3 -27.25 -66.62 -25.08
CA ASP A 3 -27.20 -67.01 -23.68
C ASP A 3 -27.56 -65.84 -22.77
N ARG A 4 -28.44 -66.12 -21.81
CA ARG A 4 -28.90 -65.20 -20.79
C ARG A 4 -28.00 -65.41 -19.57
N GLU A 5 -26.99 -64.56 -19.45
CA GLU A 5 -26.06 -64.55 -18.32
C GLU A 5 -26.76 -63.98 -17.07
N GLU A 6 -26.99 -64.86 -16.10
CA GLU A 6 -27.67 -64.57 -14.84
C GLU A 6 -26.71 -63.81 -13.91
N VAL A 7 -26.85 -62.49 -13.85
CA VAL A 7 -26.08 -61.64 -12.93
C VAL A 7 -26.52 -61.93 -11.50
N ARG A 8 -25.73 -62.74 -10.80
CA ARG A 8 -25.83 -63.00 -9.36
C ARG A 8 -25.50 -61.72 -8.59
N THR A 9 -26.51 -61.06 -8.04
CA THR A 9 -26.33 -60.00 -7.05
C THR A 9 -25.76 -60.62 -5.77
N ASN A 10 -24.52 -60.26 -5.45
CA ASN A 10 -23.83 -60.68 -4.24
C ASN A 10 -24.38 -59.88 -3.05
N ASP A 11 -25.54 -60.31 -2.55
CA ASP A 11 -26.11 -59.82 -1.30
C ASP A 11 -25.32 -60.42 -0.13
N GLY A 12 -24.76 -59.55 0.72
CA GLY A 12 -24.38 -59.94 2.08
C GLY A 12 -22.90 -59.84 2.38
N ASN A 13 -22.41 -58.61 2.52
CA ASN A 13 -21.48 -58.28 3.61
C ASN A 13 -21.56 -56.78 3.86
N ALA A 14 -22.53 -56.36 4.66
CA ALA A 14 -22.50 -55.02 5.23
C ALA A 14 -21.24 -54.94 6.11
N PRO A 15 -20.25 -54.08 5.80
CA PRO A 15 -19.04 -53.97 6.61
C PRO A 15 -19.45 -53.56 8.03
N ALA A 16 -19.05 -54.35 9.03
CA ALA A 16 -19.25 -54.03 10.42
C ALA A 16 -18.68 -52.63 10.69
N THR A 17 -19.54 -51.66 10.99
CA THR A 17 -19.10 -50.30 11.30
C THR A 17 -18.17 -50.37 12.52
N PRO A 18 -16.88 -50.01 12.39
CA PRO A 18 -15.97 -50.06 13.52
C PRO A 18 -16.52 -49.15 14.62
N LYS A 19 -16.65 -49.69 15.85
CA LYS A 19 -16.98 -48.90 17.03
C LYS A 19 -15.87 -47.88 17.23
N ALA A 20 -16.07 -46.67 16.72
CA ALA A 20 -15.17 -45.55 16.95
C ALA A 20 -14.99 -45.39 18.46
N SER A 21 -13.75 -45.55 18.94
CA SER A 21 -13.47 -45.41 20.37
C SER A 21 -13.75 -43.97 20.79
N ARG A 22 -14.42 -43.77 21.92
CA ARG A 22 -14.77 -42.44 22.45
C ARG A 22 -13.56 -41.49 22.54
N VAL A 23 -12.35 -42.03 22.72
CA VAL A 23 -11.09 -41.29 22.77
C VAL A 23 -10.82 -40.52 21.47
N TRP A 24 -11.03 -41.15 20.30
CA TRP A 24 -10.78 -40.50 19.01
C TRP A 24 -11.72 -39.33 18.73
N THR A 25 -12.97 -39.39 19.20
CA THR A 25 -13.92 -38.28 19.07
C THR A 25 -13.46 -37.05 19.87
N PHE A 26 -12.96 -37.24 21.11
CA PHE A 26 -12.43 -36.13 21.91
C PHE A 26 -11.17 -35.50 21.29
N VAL A 27 -10.25 -36.32 20.76
CA VAL A 27 -9.05 -35.82 20.09
C VAL A 27 -9.42 -34.99 18.86
N LEU A 28 -10.33 -35.48 18.01
CA LEU A 28 -10.77 -34.73 16.82
C LEU A 28 -11.47 -33.41 17.20
N ALA A 29 -12.32 -33.41 18.23
CA ALA A 29 -12.99 -32.20 18.70
C ALA A 29 -12.00 -31.16 19.27
N ALA A 30 -11.00 -31.60 20.04
CA ALA A 30 -9.96 -30.72 20.57
C ALA A 30 -9.09 -30.12 19.46
N THR A 31 -8.66 -30.92 18.50
CA THR A 31 -7.88 -30.45 17.34
C THR A 31 -8.67 -29.47 16.49
N LEU A 32 -9.95 -29.75 16.23
CA LEU A 32 -10.82 -28.83 15.48
C LEU A 32 -11.00 -27.51 16.24
N SER A 33 -11.21 -27.56 17.56
CA SER A 33 -11.36 -26.36 18.39
C SER A 33 -10.08 -25.52 18.41
N LEU A 34 -8.91 -26.16 18.46
CA LEU A 34 -7.61 -25.49 18.40
C LEU A 34 -7.39 -24.84 17.01
N LEU A 35 -7.74 -25.54 15.94
CA LEU A 35 -7.62 -25.03 14.57
C LEU A 35 -8.51 -23.79 14.37
N VAL A 36 -9.79 -23.89 14.78
CA VAL A 36 -10.74 -22.78 14.69
C VAL A 36 -10.27 -21.62 15.57
N GLY A 37 -9.88 -21.87 16.82
CA GLY A 37 -9.37 -20.84 17.73
C GLY A 37 -8.12 -20.12 17.18
N SER A 38 -7.19 -20.88 16.59
CA SER A 38 -6.01 -20.32 15.90
C SER A 38 -6.41 -19.43 14.72
N CYS A 39 -7.34 -19.87 13.87
CA CYS A 39 -7.86 -19.05 12.77
C CYS A 39 -8.52 -17.75 13.24
N PHE A 40 -9.27 -17.78 14.36
CA PHE A 40 -9.86 -16.57 14.94
C PHE A 40 -8.78 -15.59 15.45
N LEU A 41 -7.77 -16.09 16.15
CA LEU A 41 -6.66 -15.25 16.63
C LEU A 41 -5.86 -14.63 15.48
N CYS A 42 -5.54 -15.43 14.45
CA CYS A 42 -4.88 -14.93 13.25
C CYS A 42 -5.74 -13.91 12.50
N GLY A 43 -7.05 -14.14 12.40
CA GLY A 43 -7.98 -13.21 11.74
C GLY A 43 -8.06 -11.86 12.45
N VAL A 44 -8.21 -11.85 13.77
CA VAL A 44 -8.20 -10.61 14.58
C VAL A 44 -6.85 -9.89 14.44
N PHE A 45 -5.74 -10.63 14.54
CA PHE A 45 -4.41 -10.06 14.38
C PHE A 45 -4.23 -9.42 13.01
N LEU A 46 -4.58 -10.10 11.92
CA LEU A 46 -4.47 -9.56 10.57
C LEU A 46 -5.39 -8.35 10.33
N SER A 47 -6.60 -8.34 10.91
CA SER A 47 -7.51 -7.19 10.78
C SER A 47 -6.98 -5.93 11.46
N SER A 48 -6.19 -6.07 12.53
CA SER A 48 -5.56 -4.93 13.21
C SER A 48 -4.43 -4.29 12.42
N GLN A 49 -3.97 -4.94 11.36
CA GLN A 49 -2.87 -4.49 10.49
C GLN A 49 -3.41 -3.90 9.18
N TRP A 50 -4.71 -3.64 9.09
CA TRP A 50 -5.28 -3.00 7.91
C TRP A 50 -5.06 -1.49 7.94
N PRO A 51 -4.81 -0.87 6.77
CA PRO A 51 -4.72 0.58 6.68
C PRO A 51 -6.05 1.20 7.10
N THR A 52 -5.97 2.23 7.93
CA THR A 52 -7.10 3.07 8.31
C THR A 52 -7.08 4.33 7.46
N PHE A 53 -8.19 4.60 6.81
CA PHE A 53 -8.40 5.80 6.01
C PHE A 53 -9.36 6.74 6.75
N GLU A 54 -8.94 7.97 6.96
CA GLU A 54 -9.78 9.01 7.57
C GLU A 54 -10.00 10.12 6.54
N GLN A 55 -11.25 10.27 6.09
CA GLN A 55 -11.66 11.28 5.11
C GLN A 55 -11.96 12.62 5.80
N ASP A 56 -10.92 13.20 6.40
CA ASP A 56 -10.99 14.52 7.04
C ASP A 56 -9.97 15.48 6.40
N PRO A 57 -10.43 16.49 5.62
CA PRO A 57 -9.58 17.49 5.01
C PRO A 57 -8.75 18.31 6.00
N ASP A 58 -9.23 18.52 7.22
CA ASP A 58 -8.50 19.27 8.23
C ASP A 58 -7.42 18.41 8.90
N ALA A 59 -7.69 17.11 9.09
CA ALA A 59 -6.69 16.14 9.52
C ALA A 59 -5.54 16.02 8.49
N ALA A 60 -5.87 15.98 7.19
CA ALA A 60 -4.90 15.97 6.09
C ALA A 60 -3.93 17.17 6.14
N LYS A 61 -4.48 18.39 6.28
CA LYS A 61 -3.66 19.62 6.41
C LYS A 61 -2.81 19.62 7.68
N ALA A 62 -3.40 19.17 8.80
CA ALA A 62 -2.71 19.10 10.08
C ALA A 62 -1.53 18.12 10.03
N LEU A 63 -1.75 16.92 9.47
CA LEU A 63 -0.70 15.92 9.31
C LEU A 63 0.38 16.39 8.34
N THR A 64 0.01 17.01 7.20
CA THR A 64 0.96 17.60 6.26
C THR A 64 1.96 18.51 6.96
N SER A 65 1.47 19.42 7.79
CA SER A 65 2.30 20.37 8.54
C SER A 65 3.25 19.70 9.55
N GLN A 66 2.92 18.49 10.02
CA GLN A 66 3.76 17.66 10.88
C GLN A 66 4.80 16.85 10.09
N LEU A 67 4.49 16.47 8.85
CA LEU A 67 5.38 15.71 7.99
C LEU A 67 6.46 16.60 7.37
N LEU A 68 6.05 17.74 6.81
CA LEU A 68 6.94 18.67 6.10
C LEU A 68 6.26 20.01 5.83
N THR A 69 7.03 21.01 5.44
CA THR A 69 6.50 22.24 4.85
C THR A 69 6.47 22.07 3.34
N ILE A 70 5.34 22.33 2.68
CA ILE A 70 5.19 22.26 1.22
C ILE A 70 4.08 23.21 0.77
N GLU A 71 4.23 23.81 -0.40
CA GLU A 71 3.17 24.56 -1.07
C GLU A 71 2.34 23.59 -1.92
N ILE A 72 1.15 23.24 -1.43
CA ILE A 72 0.20 22.42 -2.18
C ILE A 72 -0.39 23.27 -3.32
N PRO A 73 -0.33 22.81 -4.57
CA PRO A 73 -0.92 23.52 -5.70
C PRO A 73 -2.43 23.76 -5.49
N PRO A 74 -2.98 24.90 -5.96
CA PRO A 74 -4.35 25.32 -5.66
C PRO A 74 -5.43 24.42 -6.27
N ASN A 75 -5.05 23.59 -7.25
CA ASN A 75 -5.90 22.60 -7.90
C ASN A 75 -5.94 21.24 -7.16
N PHE A 76 -5.26 21.11 -6.02
CA PHE A 76 -5.30 19.93 -5.17
C PHE A 76 -6.05 20.22 -3.87
N GLU A 77 -7.11 19.46 -3.62
CA GLU A 77 -7.94 19.55 -2.43
C GLU A 77 -7.61 18.42 -1.46
N PRO A 78 -7.41 18.72 -0.16
CA PRO A 78 -7.12 17.71 0.84
C PRO A 78 -8.32 16.78 1.01
N GLN A 79 -8.06 15.47 0.97
CA GLN A 79 -9.12 14.46 1.08
C GLN A 79 -9.09 13.75 2.43
N GLY A 80 -7.90 13.40 2.91
CA GLY A 80 -7.79 12.62 4.13
C GLY A 80 -6.39 12.15 4.47
N THR A 81 -6.33 11.27 5.46
CA THR A 81 -5.11 10.65 5.95
C THR A 81 -5.16 9.13 5.78
N ILE A 82 -3.96 8.55 5.74
CA ILE A 82 -3.74 7.11 5.73
C ILE A 82 -2.88 6.80 6.94
N ASP A 83 -3.31 5.87 7.79
CA ASP A 83 -2.50 5.34 8.89
C ASP A 83 -2.42 3.83 8.75
N TRP A 84 -1.21 3.29 8.72
CA TRP A 84 -0.98 1.87 8.52
C TRP A 84 0.17 1.36 9.39
N ASN A 85 -0.18 0.49 10.33
CA ASN A 85 0.79 -0.22 11.14
C ASN A 85 1.17 -1.54 10.44
N VAL A 86 2.32 -1.55 9.78
CA VAL A 86 2.89 -2.72 9.12
C VAL A 86 3.73 -3.48 10.14
N TRP A 87 3.09 -4.46 10.77
CA TRP A 87 3.67 -5.21 11.88
C TRP A 87 4.00 -4.29 13.08
N LEU A 88 4.48 -4.88 14.17
CA LEU A 88 4.98 -4.17 15.36
C LEU A 88 6.19 -3.24 15.11
N PHE A 89 6.68 -3.09 13.87
CA PHE A 89 8.01 -2.50 13.61
C PHE A 89 8.03 -1.34 12.63
N VAL A 90 6.98 -1.19 11.81
CA VAL A 90 6.91 -0.14 10.78
C VAL A 90 5.54 0.52 10.89
N HIS A 91 5.55 1.83 11.07
CA HIS A 91 4.34 2.66 11.07
C HIS A 91 4.43 3.58 9.87
N MET A 92 3.48 3.44 8.96
CA MET A 92 3.34 4.31 7.79
C MET A 92 2.18 5.25 8.05
N ARG A 93 2.38 6.53 7.80
CA ARG A 93 1.30 7.50 7.86
C ARG A 93 1.46 8.53 6.78
N GLY A 94 0.34 8.99 6.24
CA GLY A 94 0.37 9.89 5.12
C GLY A 94 -0.91 10.68 4.97
N THR A 95 -0.86 11.61 4.05
CA THR A 95 -1.98 12.43 3.63
C THR A 95 -2.12 12.31 2.12
N TYR A 96 -3.33 12.47 1.62
CA TYR A 96 -3.58 12.50 0.19
C TYR A 96 -4.52 13.65 -0.19
N TYR A 97 -4.29 14.18 -1.37
CA TYR A 97 -5.01 15.28 -1.96
C TYR A 97 -5.49 14.83 -3.34
N ALA A 98 -6.74 15.12 -3.66
CA ALA A 98 -7.28 14.86 -4.99
C ALA A 98 -7.23 16.13 -5.84
N HIS A 99 -7.02 15.95 -7.13
CA HIS A 99 -7.14 17.03 -8.09
C HIS A 99 -8.60 17.48 -8.21
N ALA A 100 -8.85 18.79 -8.28
CA ALA A 100 -10.20 19.36 -8.16
C ALA A 100 -11.10 19.09 -9.39
N VAL A 101 -10.50 18.82 -10.55
CA VAL A 101 -11.22 18.72 -11.83
C VAL A 101 -11.33 17.27 -12.33
N ASP A 102 -10.35 16.42 -12.00
CA ASP A 102 -10.21 15.10 -12.63
C ASP A 102 -9.48 14.11 -11.71
N ASP A 103 -9.27 12.90 -12.21
CA ASP A 103 -8.52 11.84 -11.55
C ASP A 103 -7.03 12.23 -11.48
N GLY A 104 -6.63 12.78 -10.33
CA GLY A 104 -5.25 13.07 -10.00
C GLY A 104 -5.07 13.06 -8.49
N GLU A 105 -3.90 12.63 -8.03
CA GLU A 105 -3.62 12.51 -6.59
C GLU A 105 -2.21 13.00 -6.27
N LEU A 106 -2.10 13.74 -5.17
CA LEU A 106 -0.85 14.05 -4.48
C LEU A 106 -0.87 13.35 -3.13
N SER A 107 0.08 12.45 -2.92
CA SER A 107 0.23 11.66 -1.70
C SER A 107 1.57 11.97 -1.03
N LEU A 108 1.53 12.23 0.27
CA LEU A 108 2.71 12.39 1.13
C LEU A 108 2.71 11.26 2.15
N LEU A 109 3.76 10.45 2.19
CA LEU A 109 3.80 9.23 3.00
C LEU A 109 5.11 9.13 3.77
N GLU A 110 5.02 9.28 5.09
CA GLU A 110 6.12 9.06 6.02
C GLU A 110 6.19 7.59 6.44
N VAL A 111 7.40 7.06 6.52
CA VAL A 111 7.65 5.74 7.12
C VAL A 111 8.47 5.92 8.39
N ASP A 112 7.89 5.55 9.52
CA ASP A 112 8.57 5.43 10.80
C ASP A 112 8.89 3.96 11.11
N SER A 113 10.06 3.71 11.67
CA SER A 113 10.45 2.38 12.11
C SER A 113 11.51 2.43 13.20
N ARG A 114 11.42 1.49 14.14
CA ARG A 114 12.46 1.29 15.18
C ARG A 114 13.86 1.02 14.62
N PHE A 115 13.96 0.62 13.35
CA PHE A 115 15.21 0.30 12.67
C PHE A 115 15.67 1.40 11.71
N ILE A 116 15.00 2.54 11.67
CA ILE A 116 15.28 3.60 10.68
C ILE A 116 16.71 4.18 10.76
N ASN A 117 17.33 4.05 11.94
CA ASN A 117 18.72 4.45 12.17
C ASN A 117 19.75 3.49 11.56
N GLN A 118 19.34 2.30 11.08
CA GLN A 118 20.21 1.38 10.37
C GLN A 118 20.28 1.77 8.89
N PRO A 119 21.45 2.16 8.34
CA PRO A 119 21.55 2.69 6.98
C PRO A 119 21.00 1.74 5.91
N ASP A 120 21.30 0.44 6.02
CA ASP A 120 20.84 -0.56 5.05
C ASP A 120 19.32 -0.72 5.07
N PHE A 121 18.71 -0.69 6.26
CA PHE A 121 17.26 -0.79 6.41
C PHE A 121 16.56 0.46 5.88
N ARG A 122 17.11 1.64 6.17
CA ARG A 122 16.60 2.90 5.64
C ARG A 122 16.69 2.95 4.12
N GLN A 123 17.81 2.54 3.54
CA GLN A 123 17.95 2.46 2.09
C GLN A 123 16.93 1.50 1.49
N HIS A 124 16.69 0.34 2.14
CA HIS A 124 15.68 -0.60 1.71
C HIS A 124 14.25 0.00 1.76
N ILE A 125 13.92 0.81 2.76
CA ILE A 125 12.64 1.54 2.79
C ILE A 125 12.55 2.49 1.61
N ILE A 126 13.59 3.31 1.37
CA ILE A 126 13.62 4.27 0.27
C ILE A 126 13.44 3.56 -1.09
N ASP A 127 14.17 2.48 -1.31
CA ASP A 127 14.06 1.69 -2.54
C ASP A 127 12.65 1.09 -2.67
N SER A 128 12.05 0.61 -1.57
CA SER A 128 10.69 0.07 -1.56
C SER A 128 9.64 1.14 -1.86
N LEU A 129 9.83 2.35 -1.34
CA LEU A 129 8.95 3.50 -1.61
C LEU A 129 9.02 3.93 -3.08
N HIS A 130 10.21 3.90 -3.69
CA HIS A 130 10.34 4.14 -5.14
C HIS A 130 9.69 3.03 -5.98
N GLN A 131 9.81 1.77 -5.56
CA GLN A 131 9.19 0.64 -6.28
C GLN A 131 7.66 0.66 -6.22
N ASN A 132 7.09 1.14 -5.10
CA ASN A 132 5.64 1.20 -4.87
C ASN A 132 5.11 2.64 -4.88
N GLY A 133 5.82 3.56 -5.54
CA GLY A 133 5.55 4.99 -5.52
C GLY A 133 4.30 5.39 -6.30
N ALA A 134 4.37 6.55 -6.96
CA ALA A 134 3.25 7.05 -7.75
C ALA A 134 2.75 5.98 -8.74
N GLY A 135 1.44 5.73 -8.73
CA GLY A 135 0.79 4.81 -9.66
C GLY A 135 0.77 3.33 -9.27
N SER A 136 1.12 2.97 -8.02
CA SER A 136 1.01 1.60 -7.50
C SER A 136 -0.40 0.99 -7.57
N GLY A 137 -1.44 1.81 -7.76
CA GLY A 137 -2.82 1.36 -7.99
C GLY A 137 -3.20 1.08 -9.45
N PHE A 138 -2.31 1.37 -10.42
CA PHE A 138 -2.62 1.26 -11.85
C PHE A 138 -1.78 0.20 -12.55
N GLU A 139 -2.35 -0.41 -13.60
CA GLU A 139 -1.58 -1.26 -14.51
C GLU A 139 -0.93 -0.40 -15.60
N LEU A 140 0.25 0.14 -15.31
CA LEU A 140 0.91 1.11 -16.19
C LEU A 140 1.77 0.46 -17.29
N ASN A 141 1.61 0.94 -18.52
CA ASN A 141 2.56 0.77 -19.61
C ASN A 141 3.52 1.97 -19.66
N VAL A 142 4.69 1.86 -19.02
CA VAL A 142 5.68 2.95 -18.94
C VAL A 142 6.27 3.24 -20.32
N ARG A 143 6.11 4.49 -20.78
CA ARG A 143 6.62 4.97 -22.07
C ARG A 143 7.95 5.71 -21.92
N LYS A 144 8.10 6.51 -20.86
CA LYS A 144 9.32 7.28 -20.60
C LYS A 144 9.56 7.37 -19.10
N THR A 145 10.83 7.31 -18.71
CA THR A 145 11.29 7.59 -17.35
C THR A 145 12.44 8.58 -17.43
N GLU A 146 12.40 9.60 -16.58
CA GLU A 146 13.42 10.64 -16.49
C GLU A 146 13.70 10.91 -15.00
N THR A 147 14.97 11.05 -14.62
CA THR A 147 15.34 11.41 -13.25
C THR A 147 15.91 12.82 -13.26
N LYS A 148 15.39 13.67 -12.38
CA LYS A 148 15.84 15.06 -12.22
C LYS A 148 16.33 15.25 -10.78
N GLU A 149 17.39 16.04 -10.64
CA GLU A 149 17.92 16.44 -9.33
C GLU A 149 17.36 17.80 -8.95
N PHE A 150 16.92 17.92 -7.70
CA PHE A 150 16.45 19.15 -7.08
C PHE A 150 17.25 19.44 -5.84
N THR A 151 17.40 20.72 -5.51
CA THR A 151 18.01 21.14 -4.25
C THR A 151 16.91 21.46 -3.24
N VAL A 152 16.73 20.60 -2.25
CA VAL A 152 15.77 20.77 -1.16
C VAL A 152 16.56 21.04 0.11
N GLN A 153 16.43 22.24 0.68
CA GLN A 153 17.17 22.66 1.90
C GLN A 153 18.69 22.48 1.80
N GLY A 154 19.27 22.68 0.61
CA GLY A 154 20.71 22.52 0.36
C GLY A 154 21.16 21.07 0.15
N HIS A 155 20.26 20.09 0.18
CA HIS A 155 20.53 18.70 -0.15
C HIS A 155 20.04 18.38 -1.57
N SER A 156 20.86 17.66 -2.34
CA SER A 156 20.43 17.14 -3.65
C SER A 156 19.52 15.94 -3.43
N VAL A 157 18.30 16.03 -3.97
CA VAL A 157 17.27 14.99 -3.92
C VAL A 157 16.88 14.64 -5.36
N ARG A 158 16.71 13.34 -5.62
CA ARG A 158 16.31 12.85 -6.95
C ARG A 158 14.82 12.59 -6.99
N PHE A 159 14.18 13.08 -8.04
CA PHE A 159 12.78 12.79 -8.38
C PHE A 159 12.72 12.08 -9.72
N THR A 160 11.86 11.07 -9.81
CA THR A 160 11.63 10.28 -11.01
C THR A 160 10.31 10.72 -11.64
N PHE A 161 10.40 11.19 -12.87
CA PHE A 161 9.29 11.59 -13.72
C PHE A 161 8.98 10.43 -14.67
N ILE A 162 7.72 10.00 -14.69
CA ILE A 162 7.26 8.88 -15.48
C ILE A 162 6.13 9.35 -16.39
N THR A 163 6.23 9.00 -17.67
CA THR A 163 5.12 9.06 -18.62
C THR A 163 4.67 7.64 -18.88
N ALA A 164 3.40 7.36 -18.60
CA ALA A 164 2.83 6.03 -18.75
C ALA A 164 1.43 6.10 -19.37
N GLU A 165 0.94 4.95 -19.80
CA GLU A 165 -0.44 4.76 -20.24
C GLU A 165 -1.08 3.72 -19.33
N ASP A 166 -2.26 4.01 -18.77
CA ASP A 166 -3.03 3.02 -18.02
C ASP A 166 -3.57 1.96 -18.98
N ARG A 167 -3.21 0.69 -18.77
CA ARG A 167 -3.67 -0.41 -19.63
C ARG A 167 -5.16 -0.70 -19.48
N THR A 168 -5.77 -0.28 -18.38
CA THR A 168 -7.18 -0.49 -18.08
C THR A 168 -8.06 0.51 -18.82
N THR A 169 -7.69 1.79 -18.81
CA THR A 169 -8.48 2.88 -19.39
C THR A 169 -7.95 3.35 -20.75
N GLY A 170 -6.67 3.14 -21.04
CA GLY A 170 -5.98 3.67 -22.23
C GLY A 170 -5.53 5.14 -22.08
N GLU A 171 -5.73 5.75 -20.92
CA GLU A 171 -5.39 7.15 -20.68
C GLU A 171 -3.88 7.33 -20.46
N SER A 172 -3.35 8.44 -20.96
CA SER A 172 -1.96 8.82 -20.73
C SER A 172 -1.85 9.58 -19.42
N ARG A 173 -0.93 9.15 -18.55
CA ARG A 173 -0.69 9.74 -17.24
C ARG A 173 0.74 10.18 -17.06
N ARG A 174 0.90 11.21 -16.24
CA ARG A 174 2.18 11.73 -15.79
C ARG A 174 2.30 11.56 -14.30
N LEU A 175 3.41 10.96 -13.90
CA LEU A 175 3.71 10.65 -12.51
C LEU A 175 5.05 11.28 -12.15
N VAL A 176 5.17 11.69 -10.89
CA VAL A 176 6.43 12.05 -10.28
C VAL A 176 6.47 11.51 -8.87
N ASP A 177 7.58 10.86 -8.52
CA ASP A 177 7.85 10.43 -7.16
C ASP A 177 9.27 10.81 -6.74
N GLY A 178 9.44 11.04 -5.45
CA GLY A 178 10.73 11.28 -4.84
C GLY A 178 10.65 11.10 -3.33
N VAL A 179 11.78 10.77 -2.72
CA VAL A 179 11.87 10.59 -1.27
C VAL A 179 12.76 11.67 -0.68
N VAL A 180 12.22 12.45 0.24
CA VAL A 180 12.98 13.39 1.08
C VAL A 180 13.18 12.76 2.45
N THR A 181 14.17 13.22 3.22
CA THR A 181 14.41 12.71 4.58
C THR A 181 14.59 13.88 5.54
N PHE A 182 13.80 13.89 6.61
CA PHE A 182 13.89 14.85 7.71
C PHE A 182 13.98 14.08 9.03
N ASP A 183 14.99 14.36 9.85
CA ASP A 183 15.27 13.65 11.12
C ASP A 183 15.30 12.13 10.98
N ASP A 184 16.02 11.64 9.97
CA ASP A 184 16.08 10.22 9.60
C ASP A 184 14.75 9.59 9.16
N ARG A 185 13.64 10.35 9.07
CA ARG A 185 12.34 9.87 8.61
C ARG A 185 12.18 10.09 7.11
N PRO A 186 12.15 9.03 6.27
CA PRO A 186 11.90 9.15 4.85
C PRO A 186 10.42 9.48 4.60
N ILE A 187 10.19 10.46 3.73
CA ILE A 187 8.87 10.88 3.29
C ILE A 187 8.83 10.78 1.77
N LEU A 188 7.99 9.87 1.28
CA LEU A 188 7.66 9.77 -0.13
C LEU A 188 6.70 10.90 -0.50
N ILE A 189 7.03 11.61 -1.56
CA ILE A 189 6.16 12.57 -2.25
C ILE A 189 5.84 11.93 -3.58
N ALA A 190 4.58 11.59 -3.80
CA ALA A 190 4.09 10.96 -5.02
C ALA A 190 2.95 11.78 -5.59
N LEU A 191 3.03 12.15 -6.86
CA LEU A 191 2.00 12.86 -7.58
C LEU A 191 1.72 12.12 -8.89
N TRP A 192 0.46 11.98 -9.24
CA TRP A 192 0.06 11.57 -10.58
C TRP A 192 -1.15 12.37 -11.05
N VAL A 193 -1.20 12.66 -12.34
CA VAL A 193 -2.30 13.33 -13.04
C VAL A 193 -2.37 12.81 -14.47
N ASP A 194 -3.47 13.06 -15.15
CA ASP A 194 -3.57 12.85 -16.60
C ASP A 194 -2.63 13.81 -17.38
N GLU A 195 -2.17 13.36 -18.55
CA GLU A 195 -1.16 14.08 -19.35
C GLU A 195 -1.59 15.49 -19.76
N ASP A 196 -2.89 15.69 -20.01
CA ASP A 196 -3.45 16.98 -20.41
C ASP A 196 -3.53 18.00 -19.27
N LEU A 197 -3.50 17.52 -18.02
CA LEU A 197 -3.45 18.33 -16.80
C LEU A 197 -2.03 18.53 -16.27
N TRP A 198 -1.03 17.93 -16.91
CA TRP A 198 0.36 18.02 -16.47
C TRP A 198 0.95 19.42 -16.69
N ASP A 199 1.34 20.07 -15.59
CA ASP A 199 2.13 21.31 -15.61
C ASP A 199 3.46 21.07 -14.88
N GLU A 200 4.54 20.94 -15.65
CA GLU A 200 5.88 20.72 -15.12
C GLU A 200 6.37 21.88 -14.22
N THR A 201 5.90 23.10 -14.46
CA THR A 201 6.27 24.28 -13.65
C THR A 201 5.64 24.21 -12.27
N MET A 202 4.36 23.80 -12.21
CA MET A 202 3.65 23.59 -10.96
C MET A 202 4.32 22.48 -10.14
N VAL A 203 4.66 21.36 -10.77
CA VAL A 203 5.36 20.25 -10.12
C VAL A 203 6.73 20.65 -9.60
N THR A 204 7.50 21.38 -10.41
CA THR A 204 8.81 21.89 -10.01
C THR A 204 8.69 22.79 -8.78
N ARG A 205 7.73 23.72 -8.77
CA ARG A 205 7.48 24.61 -7.62
C ARG A 205 7.09 23.80 -6.38
N LEU A 206 6.22 22.80 -6.52
CA LEU A 206 5.84 21.91 -5.42
C LEU A 206 7.08 21.25 -4.80
N ILE A 207 7.98 20.68 -5.63
CA ILE A 207 9.20 20.02 -5.17
C ILE A 207 10.16 21.01 -4.50
N GLU A 208 10.37 22.18 -5.11
CA GLU A 208 11.26 23.22 -4.58
C GLU A 208 10.74 23.85 -3.28
N SER A 209 9.42 23.82 -3.04
CA SER A 209 8.81 24.33 -1.81
C SER A 209 8.98 23.41 -0.60
N VAL A 210 9.49 22.19 -0.79
CA VAL A 210 9.65 21.21 0.28
C VAL A 210 10.65 21.69 1.32
N GLY A 211 10.26 21.59 2.59
CA GLY A 211 11.08 21.97 3.74
C GLY A 211 10.73 21.14 4.97
N PRO A 212 11.47 21.31 6.07
CA PRO A 212 11.23 20.56 7.29
C PRO A 212 9.85 20.87 7.90
N PRO A 213 9.33 20.00 8.79
CA PRO A 213 8.11 20.24 9.55
C PRO A 213 8.11 21.59 10.28
N LYS A 214 6.92 22.20 10.45
CA LYS A 214 6.80 23.41 11.27
C LYS A 214 6.89 23.06 12.75
N GLY A 215 7.82 23.68 13.48
CA GLY A 215 7.93 23.54 14.94
C GLY A 215 9.16 22.79 15.45
N GLN A 216 10.19 22.64 14.62
CA GLN A 216 11.53 22.25 15.05
C GLN A 216 12.49 23.44 15.06
#